data_AF-A0A1S8WNW1-F1
#
_entry.id   AF-A0A1S8WNW1-F1
#
_cell.length_a   1.000
_cell.length_b   1.000
_cell.length_c   1.000
_cell.angle_alpha   90.00
_cell.angle_beta   90.00
_cell.angle_gamma   90.00
#
_symmetry.space_group_name_H-M   'P 1'
#
loop_
_entity.id
_entity.type
_entity.pdbx_description
1 polymer ?
#
loop_
_entity_poly.entity_id
_entity_poly.type
_entity_poly.pdbx_seq_one_letter_code
_entity_poly.pdbx_strand_id
1 'polypeptide(L)'
;MVHVPGPKEVNSWMLHPFLGERHFVSCPLQFANPACGADNICYADLQMRMMDMSVGALEKLVVCFRERKTQRNLTVGVGKLGENAYAARLRMTIPHQFSFVISRSCTATQILCELGDPLGFTGRNLRPFVFQLNTAGAFRELDEPVNDQPTTSPKRIRS
;
A
#
# COMPACT_ATOMS: atom_id res chain seq x y z
N MET A 1 -35.73 -67.55 -21.92
CA MET A 1 -36.03 -66.10 -21.83
C MET A 1 -35.09 -65.51 -20.79
N VAL A 2 -34.15 -64.67 -21.22
CA VAL A 2 -33.09 -64.11 -20.37
C VAL A 2 -33.63 -62.87 -19.68
N HIS A 3 -33.64 -62.88 -18.34
CA HIS A 3 -34.05 -61.73 -17.53
C HIS A 3 -32.97 -60.64 -17.65
N VAL A 4 -33.31 -59.54 -18.33
CA VAL A 4 -32.49 -58.32 -18.35
C VAL A 4 -32.73 -57.59 -17.03
N PRO A 5 -31.71 -57.37 -16.17
CA PRO A 5 -31.90 -56.58 -14.97
C PRO A 5 -32.18 -55.12 -15.36
N GLY A 6 -33.30 -54.58 -14.88
CA GLY A 6 -33.65 -53.16 -15.06
C GLY A 6 -32.59 -52.22 -14.44
N PRO A 7 -32.51 -50.96 -14.89
CA PRO A 7 -31.52 -50.01 -14.38
C PRO A 7 -31.69 -49.84 -12.87
N LYS A 8 -30.60 -50.04 -12.13
CA LYS A 8 -30.54 -49.80 -10.68
C LYS A 8 -30.81 -48.31 -10.42
N GLU A 9 -31.75 -48.01 -9.52
CA GLU A 9 -31.96 -46.66 -9.01
C GLU A 9 -30.64 -46.13 -8.43
N VAL A 10 -30.10 -45.10 -9.08
CA VAL A 10 -29.00 -44.32 -8.51
C VAL A 10 -29.65 -43.40 -7.50
N ASN A 11 -29.45 -43.67 -6.21
CA ASN A 11 -29.79 -42.72 -5.14
C ASN A 11 -29.12 -41.38 -5.45
N SER A 12 -29.90 -40.43 -5.95
CA SER A 12 -29.45 -39.07 -6.17
C SER A 12 -29.25 -38.43 -4.81
N TRP A 13 -27.98 -38.33 -4.39
CA TRP A 13 -27.61 -37.50 -3.26
C TRP A 13 -27.96 -36.05 -3.62
N MET A 14 -29.14 -35.58 -3.16
CA MET A 14 -29.47 -34.16 -3.16
C MET A 14 -28.60 -33.46 -2.11
N LEU A 15 -27.37 -33.14 -2.50
CA LEU A 15 -26.56 -32.16 -1.79
C LEU A 15 -27.25 -30.80 -1.98
N HIS A 16 -28.04 -30.37 -1.00
CA HIS A 16 -28.49 -29.00 -0.93
C HIS A 16 -27.24 -28.10 -0.79
N PRO A 17 -27.03 -27.13 -1.69
CA PRO A 17 -25.91 -26.20 -1.53
C PRO A 17 -26.08 -25.47 -0.20
N PHE A 18 -25.09 -25.66 0.68
CA PHE A 18 -25.05 -24.98 1.97
C PHE A 18 -24.88 -23.49 1.69
N LEU A 19 -25.92 -22.70 1.97
CA LEU A 19 -25.98 -21.25 1.68
C LEU A 19 -24.98 -20.39 2.51
N GLY A 20 -24.11 -21.02 3.30
CA GLY A 20 -23.13 -20.35 4.15
C GLY A 20 -23.78 -19.45 5.21
N GLU A 21 -22.95 -18.70 5.93
CA GLU A 21 -23.45 -17.65 6.83
C GLU A 21 -23.98 -16.46 6.03
N ARG A 22 -25.07 -15.85 6.52
CA ARG A 22 -25.65 -14.66 5.89
C ARG A 22 -24.78 -13.45 6.18
N HIS A 23 -24.03 -13.00 5.18
CA HIS A 23 -23.32 -11.73 5.24
C HIS A 23 -24.26 -10.59 4.81
N PHE A 24 -24.59 -9.71 5.75
CA PHE A 24 -25.29 -8.47 5.45
C PHE A 24 -24.27 -7.42 5.01
N VAL A 25 -24.41 -6.92 3.78
CA VAL A 25 -23.59 -5.83 3.24
C VAL A 25 -24.46 -4.58 3.20
N SER A 26 -24.14 -3.59 4.03
CA SER A 26 -24.76 -2.26 3.98
C SER A 26 -23.83 -1.29 3.27
N CYS A 27 -24.31 -0.63 2.21
CA CYS A 27 -23.61 0.51 1.62
C CYS A 27 -23.90 1.76 2.47
N PRO A 28 -22.89 2.56 2.85
CA PRO A 28 -23.14 3.82 3.52
C PRO A 28 -23.89 4.76 2.57
N LEU A 29 -24.98 5.35 3.06
CA LEU A 29 -25.68 6.44 2.37
C LEU A 29 -24.96 7.75 2.67
N GLN A 30 -24.52 8.45 1.63
CA GLN A 30 -23.97 9.80 1.75
C GLN A 30 -25.10 10.80 1.56
N PHE A 31 -25.32 11.67 2.54
CA PHE A 31 -26.26 12.78 2.40
C PHE A 31 -25.64 13.87 1.51
N ALA A 32 -26.45 14.48 0.63
CA ALA A 32 -26.07 15.70 -0.07
C ALA A 32 -25.79 16.77 1.00
N ASN A 33 -24.52 17.11 1.19
CA ASN A 33 -24.10 18.03 2.25
C ASN A 33 -24.24 19.48 1.74
N PRO A 34 -24.84 20.39 2.51
CA PRO A 34 -24.89 21.82 2.18
C PRO A 34 -23.51 22.51 2.02
N ALA A 35 -22.40 21.84 2.35
CA ALA A 35 -21.04 22.36 2.20
C ALA A 35 -20.42 22.17 0.79
N CYS A 36 -21.20 21.70 -0.19
CA CYS A 36 -20.77 21.45 -1.58
C CYS A 36 -21.24 22.54 -2.56
N GLY A 37 -21.23 23.81 -2.12
CA GLY A 37 -21.65 24.92 -2.98
C GLY A 37 -23.16 24.94 -3.32
N ALA A 38 -23.52 25.73 -4.33
CA ALA A 38 -24.92 25.98 -4.71
C ALA A 38 -25.54 24.89 -5.60
N ASP A 39 -24.70 24.10 -6.27
CA ASP A 39 -25.11 22.97 -7.11
C ASP A 39 -25.30 21.67 -6.31
N ASN A 40 -24.93 21.67 -5.03
CA ASN A 40 -24.99 20.52 -4.11
C ASN A 40 -24.13 19.33 -4.55
N ILE A 41 -23.09 19.56 -5.38
CA ILE A 41 -22.21 18.51 -5.90
C ILE A 41 -20.79 18.80 -5.41
N CYS A 42 -20.23 17.93 -4.57
CA CYS A 42 -18.88 18.14 -4.04
C CYS A 42 -17.79 17.75 -5.05
N TYR A 43 -17.01 18.74 -5.50
CA TYR A 43 -15.78 18.55 -6.27
C TYR A 43 -14.55 18.68 -5.35
N ALA A 44 -14.08 17.54 -4.86
CA ALA A 44 -12.87 17.47 -4.07
C ALA A 44 -11.60 17.50 -4.95
N ASP A 45 -10.75 18.50 -4.74
CA ASP A 45 -9.38 18.53 -5.28
C ASP A 45 -8.41 17.95 -4.24
N LEU A 46 -8.03 16.68 -4.42
CA LEU A 46 -7.13 15.94 -3.54
C LEU A 46 -5.68 16.07 -4.01
N GLN A 47 -4.79 16.46 -3.09
CA GLN A 47 -3.35 16.55 -3.34
C GLN A 47 -2.58 15.49 -2.55
N MET A 48 -1.56 14.94 -3.18
CA MET A 48 -0.67 13.96 -2.58
C MET A 48 0.78 14.29 -2.90
N ARG A 49 1.66 14.18 -1.90
CA ARG A 49 3.10 14.31 -2.06
C ARG A 49 3.81 13.21 -1.27
N MET A 50 4.76 12.55 -1.90
CA MET A 50 5.58 11.52 -1.27
C MET A 50 7.03 12.00 -1.16
N MET A 51 7.68 11.71 -0.03
CA MET A 51 9.07 12.08 0.22
C MET A 51 9.77 11.07 1.14
N ASP A 52 11.03 10.76 0.84
CA ASP A 52 11.88 9.95 1.71
C ASP A 52 12.58 10.84 2.76
N MET A 53 12.25 10.61 4.03
CA MET A 53 12.81 11.30 5.19
C MET A 53 13.88 10.47 5.92
N SER A 54 14.40 9.43 5.28
CA SER A 54 15.47 8.59 5.84
C SER A 54 16.75 9.38 6.09
N VAL A 55 17.43 9.04 7.18
CA VAL A 55 18.72 9.59 7.55
C VAL A 55 19.82 8.58 7.19
N GLY A 56 20.83 9.02 6.45
CA GLY A 56 22.01 8.20 6.14
C GLY A 56 21.89 7.28 4.92
N ALA A 57 20.81 7.39 4.13
CA ALA A 57 20.78 6.84 2.78
C ALA A 57 21.68 7.68 1.87
N LEU A 58 22.48 7.03 1.01
CA LEU A 58 23.36 7.73 0.06
C LEU A 58 22.53 8.54 -0.93
N GLU A 59 21.48 7.91 -1.46
CA GLU A 59 20.47 8.51 -2.31
C GLU A 59 19.06 8.15 -1.83
N LYS A 60 18.18 9.14 -1.78
CA LYS A 60 16.80 9.01 -1.30
C LYS A 60 15.82 8.44 -2.33
N LEU A 61 16.24 8.40 -3.59
CA LEU A 61 15.42 7.93 -4.72
C LEU A 61 15.89 6.59 -5.26
N VAL A 62 17.05 6.11 -4.83
CA VAL A 62 17.67 4.87 -5.31
C VAL A 62 17.93 3.95 -4.13
N VAL A 63 17.62 2.67 -4.33
CA VAL A 63 17.94 1.58 -3.40
C VAL A 63 19.11 0.80 -4.00
N CYS A 64 20.28 0.93 -3.38
CA CYS A 64 21.51 0.31 -3.88
C CYS A 64 21.70 -1.12 -3.35
N PHE A 65 22.35 -1.96 -4.15
CA PHE A 65 22.82 -3.27 -3.69
C PHE A 65 23.75 -3.12 -2.47
N ARG A 66 23.51 -3.93 -1.42
CA ARG A 66 24.27 -3.91 -0.14
C ARG A 66 24.28 -2.55 0.57
N GLU A 67 23.19 -1.79 0.48
CA GLU A 67 23.09 -0.54 1.22
C GLU A 67 23.24 -0.74 2.73
N ARG A 68 24.07 0.10 3.38
CA ARG A 68 24.35 0.04 4.82
C ARG A 68 23.11 0.32 5.68
N LYS A 69 22.14 1.08 5.15
CA LYS A 69 20.89 1.46 5.81
C LYS A 69 19.72 1.04 4.93
N THR A 70 19.10 -0.08 5.28
CA THR A 70 17.97 -0.64 4.52
C THR A 70 16.61 -0.16 5.04
N GLN A 71 16.55 0.49 6.20
CA GLN A 71 15.32 1.08 6.71
C GLN A 71 15.07 2.44 6.06
N ARG A 72 13.91 2.60 5.42
CA ARG A 72 13.49 3.85 4.80
C ARG A 72 12.22 4.40 5.44
N ASN A 73 12.20 5.70 5.71
CA ASN A 73 11.06 6.43 6.26
C ASN A 73 10.37 7.23 5.17
N LEU A 74 9.35 6.63 4.55
CA LEU A 74 8.55 7.28 3.53
C LEU A 74 7.42 8.09 4.16
N THR A 75 7.34 9.37 3.85
CA THR A 75 6.25 10.24 4.28
C THR A 75 5.37 10.59 3.09
N VAL A 76 4.09 10.25 3.19
CA VAL A 76 3.04 10.63 2.25
C VAL A 76 2.21 11.75 2.89
N GLY A 77 2.32 12.96 2.37
CA GLY A 77 1.41 14.06 2.68
C GLY A 77 0.17 13.97 1.81
N VAL A 78 -1.02 13.98 2.42
CA VAL A 78 -2.31 14.05 1.73
C VAL A 78 -3.07 15.29 2.16
N GLY A 79 -3.64 16.02 1.21
CA GLY A 79 -4.42 17.21 1.47
C GLY A 79 -5.55 17.39 0.48
N LYS A 80 -6.34 18.43 0.72
CA LYS A 80 -7.50 18.78 -0.06
C LYS A 80 -7.59 20.30 -0.21
N LEU A 81 -7.68 20.80 -1.45
CA LEU A 81 -7.82 22.22 -1.78
C LEU A 81 -9.25 22.63 -2.22
N GLY A 82 -10.08 21.68 -2.66
CA GLY A 82 -11.45 21.95 -3.11
C GLY A 82 -12.52 21.77 -2.03
N GLU A 83 -13.65 21.21 -2.42
CA GLU A 83 -14.78 20.91 -1.53
C GLU A 83 -14.55 19.62 -0.72
N ASN A 84 -15.46 19.31 0.20
CA ASN A 84 -15.32 18.16 1.08
C ASN A 84 -15.22 16.83 0.31
N ALA A 85 -14.28 15.96 0.71
CA ALA A 85 -14.15 14.63 0.15
C ALA A 85 -14.69 13.58 1.13
N TYR A 86 -15.79 12.91 0.78
CA TYR A 86 -16.39 11.86 1.63
C TYR A 86 -15.77 10.50 1.35
N ALA A 87 -15.75 9.64 2.37
CA ALA A 87 -15.12 8.31 2.32
C ALA A 87 -13.70 8.34 1.72
N ALA A 88 -12.95 9.42 1.97
CA ALA A 88 -11.65 9.64 1.38
C ALA A 88 -10.61 8.70 2.01
N ARG A 89 -9.88 7.97 1.17
CA ARG A 89 -8.92 6.95 1.59
C ARG A 89 -7.60 7.11 0.85
N LEU A 90 -6.50 6.98 1.59
CA LEU A 90 -5.17 6.81 1.02
C LEU A 90 -4.94 5.32 0.78
N ARG A 91 -4.73 4.93 -0.47
CA ARG A 91 -4.34 3.58 -0.87
C ARG A 91 -2.90 3.58 -1.34
N MET A 92 -2.04 2.80 -0.70
CA MET A 92 -0.65 2.62 -1.08
C MET A 92 -0.37 1.15 -1.42
N THR A 93 0.35 0.92 -2.52
CA THR A 93 0.82 -0.41 -2.92
C THR A 93 2.32 -0.46 -2.71
N ILE A 94 2.78 -1.37 -1.86
CA ILE A 94 4.22 -1.61 -1.66
C ILE A 94 4.60 -2.90 -2.40
N PRO A 95 5.66 -2.86 -3.24
CA PRO A 95 6.18 -4.07 -3.87
C PRO A 95 6.56 -5.15 -2.86
N HIS A 96 6.31 -6.42 -3.22
CA HIS A 96 6.48 -7.58 -2.33
C HIS A 96 7.92 -7.81 -1.87
N GLN A 97 8.90 -7.24 -2.57
CA GLN A 97 10.31 -7.30 -2.20
C GLN A 97 10.63 -6.48 -0.94
N PHE A 98 9.74 -5.56 -0.55
CA PHE A 98 9.90 -4.73 0.63
C PHE A 98 9.07 -5.27 1.79
N SER A 99 9.66 -5.33 2.98
CA SER A 99 8.89 -5.44 4.21
C SER A 99 8.51 -4.05 4.72
N PHE A 100 7.38 -3.90 5.39
CA PHE A 100 6.88 -2.60 5.82
C PHE A 100 6.17 -2.63 7.16
N VAL A 101 6.17 -1.48 7.84
CA VAL A 101 5.39 -1.21 9.05
C VAL A 101 4.44 -0.06 8.74
N ILE A 102 3.15 -0.31 8.97
CA ILE A 102 2.08 0.69 8.77
C ILE A 102 1.76 1.46 10.04
N SER A 103 1.31 2.69 9.87
CA SER A 103 0.74 3.50 10.95
C SER A 103 -0.57 2.88 11.46
N ARG A 104 -0.91 3.16 12.73
CA ARG A 104 -2.08 2.63 13.43
C ARG A 104 -3.43 2.94 12.75
N SER A 105 -3.47 3.96 11.90
CA SER A 105 -4.68 4.38 11.18
C SER A 105 -4.90 3.65 9.85
N CYS A 106 -4.13 2.60 9.56
CA CYS A 106 -4.15 1.90 8.28
C CYS A 106 -4.34 0.40 8.46
N THR A 107 -4.96 -0.26 7.48
CA THR A 107 -5.08 -1.73 7.42
C THR A 107 -3.97 -2.35 6.59
N ALA A 108 -3.57 -3.59 6.89
CA ALA A 108 -2.38 -4.22 6.30
C ALA A 108 -2.65 -5.05 5.03
N THR A 109 -3.84 -5.63 4.86
CA THR A 109 -4.20 -6.44 3.69
C THR A 109 -4.06 -5.67 2.37
N GLN A 110 -4.35 -4.38 2.42
CA GLN A 110 -3.98 -3.36 1.45
C GLN A 110 -3.74 -2.10 2.30
N ILE A 111 -2.63 -1.38 2.09
CA ILE A 111 -2.33 -0.20 2.90
C ILE A 111 -3.36 0.85 2.58
N LEU A 112 -4.37 0.90 3.43
CA LEU A 112 -5.56 1.71 3.28
C LEU A 112 -5.71 2.51 4.55
N CYS A 113 -5.55 3.83 4.45
CA CYS A 113 -5.65 4.74 5.57
C CYS A 113 -6.86 5.65 5.37
N GLU A 114 -7.77 5.68 6.34
CA GLU A 114 -8.92 6.58 6.34
C GLU A 114 -8.45 8.02 6.55
N LEU A 115 -8.88 8.93 5.68
CA LEU A 115 -8.48 10.35 5.72
C LEU A 115 -9.45 11.22 6.52
N GLY A 116 -10.61 10.67 6.87
CA GLY A 116 -11.72 11.36 7.52
C GLY A 116 -12.95 11.38 6.60
N ASP A 117 -14.12 11.47 7.21
CA ASP A 117 -15.40 11.51 6.48
C ASP A 117 -16.28 12.66 7.02
N PRO A 118 -16.27 13.84 6.40
CA PRO A 118 -15.46 14.23 5.23
C PRO A 118 -14.01 14.58 5.57
N LEU A 119 -13.12 14.45 4.58
CA LEU A 119 -11.84 15.15 4.57
C LEU A 119 -12.08 16.64 4.27
N GLY A 120 -11.94 17.45 5.32
CA GLY A 120 -12.06 18.91 5.28
C GLY A 120 -10.88 19.61 4.57
N PHE A 121 -10.99 20.93 4.38
CA PHE A 121 -9.96 21.72 3.71
C PHE A 121 -8.66 21.72 4.52
N THR A 122 -7.56 21.32 3.90
CA THR A 122 -6.24 21.29 4.56
C THR A 122 -5.34 22.44 4.12
N GLY A 123 -5.73 23.20 3.09
CA GLY A 123 -4.89 24.23 2.49
C GLY A 123 -3.53 23.68 2.06
N ARG A 124 -2.46 24.41 2.37
CA ARG A 124 -1.07 24.00 2.04
C ARG A 124 -0.49 22.93 2.96
N ASN A 125 -1.16 22.62 4.08
CA ASN A 125 -0.66 21.70 5.09
C ASN A 125 -1.15 20.29 4.81
N LEU A 126 -0.33 19.48 4.14
CA LEU A 126 -0.66 18.09 3.87
C LEU A 126 -0.58 17.26 5.16
N ARG A 127 -1.62 16.47 5.44
CA ARG A 127 -1.65 15.49 6.54
C ARG A 127 -0.62 14.39 6.29
N PRO A 128 0.38 14.20 7.16
CA PRO A 128 1.43 13.23 6.93
C PRO A 128 1.04 11.80 7.36
N PHE A 129 1.38 10.83 6.53
CA PHE A 129 1.34 9.40 6.82
C PHE A 129 2.75 8.84 6.66
N VAL A 130 3.29 8.27 7.73
CA VAL A 130 4.66 7.73 7.76
C VAL A 130 4.60 6.22 7.61
N PHE A 131 5.36 5.71 6.65
CA PHE A 131 5.55 4.29 6.38
C PHE A 131 7.02 3.96 6.56
N GLN A 132 7.31 2.95 7.39
CA GLN A 132 8.66 2.43 7.49
C GLN A 132 8.79 1.24 6.55
N LEU A 133 9.71 1.36 5.60
CA LEU A 133 10.02 0.32 4.62
C LEU A 133 11.36 -0.30 4.99
N ASN A 134 11.53 -1.57 4.71
CA ASN A 134 12.81 -2.24 4.77
C ASN A 134 13.13 -2.78 3.37
N THR A 135 14.22 -2.25 2.83
CA THR A 135 14.72 -2.50 1.48
C THR A 135 15.78 -3.59 1.42
N ALA A 136 16.05 -4.27 2.55
CA ALA A 136 16.98 -5.39 2.57
C ALA A 136 16.54 -6.48 1.59
N GLY A 137 17.36 -6.76 0.57
CA GLY A 137 17.06 -7.77 -0.43
C GLY A 137 16.37 -7.26 -1.70
N ALA A 138 15.93 -6.00 -1.72
CA ALA A 138 15.26 -5.39 -2.87
C ALA A 138 16.27 -4.53 -3.63
N PHE A 139 16.86 -5.05 -4.70
CA PHE A 139 17.93 -4.38 -5.41
C PHE A 139 17.68 -4.38 -6.92
N ARG A 140 18.10 -3.30 -7.56
CA ARG A 140 18.37 -3.25 -9.00
C ARG A 140 19.86 -3.52 -9.18
N GLU A 141 20.22 -4.39 -10.12
CA GLU A 141 21.62 -4.62 -10.49
C GLU A 141 22.20 -3.28 -10.97
N LEU A 142 23.33 -2.84 -10.40
CA LEU A 142 24.03 -1.66 -10.90
C LEU A 142 24.68 -2.04 -12.23
N ASP A 143 24.45 -1.24 -13.28
CA ASP A 143 25.04 -1.45 -14.61
C ASP A 143 26.57 -1.29 -14.62
N GLU A 144 27.19 -0.83 -13.53
CA GLU A 144 28.64 -0.67 -13.40
C GLU A 144 29.25 -1.66 -12.38
N PRO A 145 30.32 -2.39 -12.75
CA PRO A 145 31.03 -3.27 -11.83
C PRO A 145 31.80 -2.43 -10.80
N VAL A 146 31.29 -2.39 -9.57
CA VAL A 146 32.04 -1.89 -8.42
C VAL A 146 33.14 -2.90 -8.10
N ASN A 147 34.38 -2.53 -8.37
CA ASN A 147 35.54 -3.35 -8.02
C ASN A 147 35.76 -3.29 -6.50
N ASP A 148 35.18 -4.26 -5.77
CA ASP A 148 35.26 -4.41 -4.31
C ASP A 148 36.65 -4.84 -3.79
N GLN A 149 37.72 -4.76 -4.59
CA GLN A 149 39.06 -5.14 -4.13
C GLN A 149 39.66 -4.06 -3.21
N PRO A 150 40.08 -4.40 -1.98
CA PRO A 150 40.82 -3.47 -1.14
C PRO A 150 42.15 -3.12 -1.82
N THR A 151 42.39 -1.83 -2.03
CA THR A 151 43.67 -1.32 -2.51
C THR A 151 44.75 -1.65 -1.49
N THR A 152 45.54 -2.68 -1.78
CA THR A 152 46.75 -2.99 -1.02
C THR A 152 47.75 -1.84 -1.24
N SER A 153 47.82 -0.91 -0.29
CA SER A 153 48.90 0.06 -0.24
C SER A 153 50.20 -0.67 0.13
N PRO A 154 51.29 -0.52 -0.65
CA PRO A 154 52.55 -1.16 -0.29
C PRO A 154 53.15 -0.40 0.90
N LYS A 155 53.30 -1.10 2.03
CA LYS A 155 54.15 -0.65 3.15
C LYS A 155 55.58 -0.45 2.63
N ARG A 156 56.00 0.81 2.52
CA ARG A 156 57.38 1.18 2.22
C ARG A 156 58.24 0.88 3.45
N ILE A 157 58.99 -0.22 3.40
CA ILE A 157 60.01 -0.57 4.39
C ILE A 157 61.15 0.47 4.26
N ARG A 158 61.47 1.15 5.36
CA ARG A 158 62.67 1.98 5.47
C ARG A 158 63.89 1.06 5.52
N SER A 159 64.89 1.35 4.70
CA SER A 159 66.30 0.98 4.88
C SER A 159 67.11 2.27 4.97
#